data_AF-A0A522D9Z3-F1
#
_entry.id   AF-A0A522D9Z3-F1
#
_cell.length_a   1.000
_cell.length_b   1.000
_cell.length_c   1.000
_cell.angle_alpha   90.00
_cell.angle_beta   90.00
_cell.angle_gamma   90.00
#
_symmetry.space_group_name_H-M   'P 1'
#
loop_
_entity.id
_entity.type
_entity.pdbx_description
1 polymer ?
#
loop_
_entity_poly.entity_id
_entity_poly.type
_entity_poly.pdbx_seq_one_letter_code
_entity_poly.pdbx_strand_id
1 'polypeptide(L)'
;MADETPKPPLGQRLRDLINPALEDERAKPLQSQIVSDIFGQIADNVPKMFERELSSFFNHVSSAPERKKTPIIINALTVAQGQEGEPAFNPIKKLQLPVSTSFTSFSAEDIRDMPGWIKLHEVCRDMDISIKLMSMTTEESKGSLMPPLLILDASKSYNDGAIENAQLYPQLADKPKPFDKKTGQEFHF
;
A
#
# COMPACT_ATOMS: atom_id res chain seq x y z
N MET A 1 -32.91 -50.13 4.76
CA MET A 1 -32.29 -49.59 3.54
C MET A 1 -32.27 -48.09 3.72
N ALA A 2 -31.09 -47.48 3.83
CA ALA A 2 -31.00 -46.03 3.94
C ALA A 2 -31.26 -45.45 2.55
N ASP A 3 -32.28 -44.60 2.45
CA ASP A 3 -32.59 -43.83 1.25
C ASP A 3 -31.38 -42.94 0.94
N GLU A 4 -30.52 -43.37 0.01
CA GLU A 4 -29.44 -42.53 -0.52
C GLU A 4 -30.08 -41.48 -1.42
N THR A 5 -30.52 -40.38 -0.82
CA THR A 5 -30.97 -39.22 -1.57
C THR A 5 -29.81 -38.75 -2.45
N PRO A 6 -30.00 -38.60 -3.77
CA PRO A 6 -28.94 -38.17 -4.67
C PRO A 6 -28.37 -36.84 -4.19
N LYS A 7 -27.05 -36.77 -3.99
CA LYS A 7 -26.40 -35.51 -3.62
C LYS A 7 -26.70 -34.47 -4.70
N PRO A 8 -27.13 -33.25 -4.33
CA PRO A 8 -27.44 -32.23 -5.31
C PRO A 8 -26.21 -31.89 -6.18
N PRO A 9 -26.41 -31.37 -7.40
CA PRO A 9 -25.32 -31.01 -8.30
C PRO A 9 -24.30 -30.06 -7.65
N LEU A 10 -23.02 -30.15 -8.03
CA LEU A 10 -21.94 -29.36 -7.44
C LEU A 10 -22.23 -27.85 -7.42
N GLY A 11 -22.80 -27.30 -8.51
CA GLY A 11 -23.16 -25.89 -8.59
C GLY A 11 -24.28 -25.49 -7.62
N GLN A 12 -25.19 -26.41 -7.27
CA GLN A 12 -26.19 -26.18 -6.24
C GLN A 12 -25.52 -26.12 -4.87
N ARG A 13 -24.67 -27.12 -4.57
CA ARG A 13 -23.94 -27.20 -3.30
C ARG A 13 -23.04 -25.99 -3.05
N LEU A 14 -22.40 -25.46 -4.10
CA LEU A 14 -21.61 -24.22 -4.00
C LEU A 14 -22.50 -23.01 -3.73
N ARG A 15 -23.63 -22.87 -4.41
CA ARG A 15 -24.60 -21.78 -4.13
C ARG A 15 -25.16 -21.87 -2.70
N ASP A 16 -25.43 -23.07 -2.21
CA ASP A 16 -25.91 -23.31 -0.85
C ASP A 16 -24.87 -22.90 0.21
N LEU A 17 -23.58 -22.92 -0.14
CA LEU A 17 -22.50 -22.40 0.72
C LEU A 17 -22.31 -20.88 0.60
N ILE A 18 -22.47 -20.34 -0.62
CA ILE A 18 -22.22 -18.92 -0.92
C ILE A 18 -23.36 -18.04 -0.40
N ASN A 19 -24.62 -18.41 -0.66
CA ASN A 19 -25.77 -17.54 -0.34
C ASN A 19 -25.85 -17.17 1.15
N PRO A 20 -25.69 -18.11 2.11
CA PRO A 20 -25.66 -17.75 3.53
C PRO A 20 -24.46 -16.86 3.91
N ALA A 21 -23.31 -17.02 3.24
CA ALA A 21 -22.12 -16.23 3.49
C ALA A 21 -22.25 -14.79 2.96
N LEU A 22 -22.99 -14.61 1.85
CA LEU A 22 -23.32 -13.29 1.31
C LEU A 22 -24.35 -12.54 2.17
N GLU A 23 -25.19 -13.27 2.89
CA GLU A 23 -26.24 -12.74 3.78
C GLU A 23 -25.80 -12.62 5.25
N ASP A 24 -24.55 -13.02 5.60
CA ASP A 24 -24.04 -12.94 6.97
C ASP A 24 -23.87 -11.46 7.41
N GLU A 25 -24.64 -11.03 8.40
CA GLU A 25 -24.56 -9.67 8.94
C GLU A 25 -23.18 -9.32 9.53
N ARG A 26 -22.35 -10.32 9.87
CA ARG A 26 -20.98 -10.13 10.37
C ARG A 26 -19.95 -9.98 9.25
N ALA A 27 -20.34 -10.12 7.99
CA ALA A 27 -19.42 -10.07 6.86
C ALA A 27 -18.67 -8.73 6.78
N LYS A 28 -19.35 -7.60 7.01
CA LYS A 28 -18.73 -6.26 6.90
C LYS A 28 -17.60 -6.03 7.91
N PRO A 29 -17.77 -6.27 9.22
CA PRO A 29 -16.67 -6.20 10.19
C PRO A 29 -15.49 -7.11 9.82
N LEU A 30 -15.75 -8.35 9.40
CA LEU A 30 -14.71 -9.30 9.03
C LEU A 30 -13.94 -8.86 7.78
N GLN A 31 -14.63 -8.37 6.75
CA GLN A 31 -14.02 -7.83 5.54
C GLN A 31 -13.13 -6.63 5.86
N SER A 32 -13.59 -5.73 6.74
CA SER A 32 -12.82 -4.58 7.18
C SER A 32 -11.55 -4.99 7.95
N GLN A 33 -11.66 -6.00 8.83
CA GLN A 33 -10.50 -6.55 9.55
C GLN A 33 -9.47 -7.13 8.58
N ILE A 34 -9.90 -7.94 7.60
CA ILE A 34 -9.01 -8.53 6.59
C ILE A 34 -8.26 -7.44 5.81
N VAL A 35 -8.95 -6.37 5.40
CA VAL A 35 -8.31 -5.26 4.69
C VAL A 35 -7.31 -4.52 5.58
N SER A 36 -7.68 -4.24 6.84
CA SER A 36 -6.76 -3.66 7.81
C SER A 36 -5.51 -4.54 8.01
N ASP A 37 -5.67 -5.86 8.13
CA ASP A 37 -4.56 -6.79 8.29
C ASP A 37 -3.63 -6.79 7.07
N ILE A 38 -4.19 -6.70 5.85
CA ILE A 38 -3.40 -6.57 4.61
C ILE A 38 -2.56 -5.30 4.64
N PHE A 39 -3.14 -4.15 5.00
CA PHE A 39 -2.37 -2.91 5.11
C PHE A 39 -1.28 -3.02 6.18
N GLY A 40 -1.58 -3.64 7.32
CA GLY A 40 -0.60 -3.88 8.39
C GLY A 40 0.58 -4.74 7.93
N GLN A 41 0.31 -5.82 7.19
CA GLN A 41 1.35 -6.68 6.61
C GLN A 41 2.20 -5.93 5.58
N ILE A 42 1.59 -5.09 4.75
CA ILE A 42 2.34 -4.26 3.80
C ILE A 42 3.22 -3.27 4.57
N ALA A 43 2.68 -2.58 5.57
CA ALA A 43 3.43 -1.64 6.40
C ALA A 43 4.68 -2.27 7.03
N ASP A 44 4.59 -3.51 7.51
CA ASP A 44 5.73 -4.23 8.07
C ASP A 44 6.83 -4.61 7.05
N ASN A 45 6.47 -4.64 5.76
CA ASN A 45 7.36 -5.03 4.68
C ASN A 45 7.95 -3.84 3.92
N VAL A 46 7.26 -2.70 3.86
CA VAL A 46 7.70 -1.48 3.13
C VAL A 46 9.14 -1.08 3.46
N PRO A 47 9.57 -1.00 4.74
CA PRO A 47 10.96 -0.65 5.05
C PRO A 47 11.95 -1.60 4.41
N LYS A 48 11.71 -2.91 4.51
CA LYS A 48 12.60 -3.93 3.94
C LYS A 48 12.65 -3.87 2.42
N MET A 49 11.53 -3.56 1.77
CA MET A 49 11.41 -3.50 0.31
C MET A 49 12.13 -2.27 -0.26
N PHE A 50 11.93 -1.09 0.34
CA PHE A 50 12.47 0.17 -0.18
C PHE A 50 13.87 0.48 0.34
N GLU A 51 14.13 0.33 1.65
CA GLU A 51 15.37 0.81 2.27
C GLU A 51 16.61 0.18 1.63
N ARG A 52 16.56 -1.11 1.29
CA ARG A 52 17.67 -1.81 0.62
C ARG A 52 17.94 -1.23 -0.78
N GLU A 53 16.90 -1.08 -1.59
CA GLU A 53 17.02 -0.58 -2.97
C GLU A 53 17.49 0.88 -2.99
N LEU A 54 16.86 1.72 -2.17
CA LEU A 54 17.20 3.13 -2.03
C LEU A 54 18.62 3.33 -1.51
N SER A 55 19.02 2.58 -0.48
CA SER A 55 20.39 2.67 0.07
C SER A 55 21.44 2.25 -0.95
N SER A 56 21.18 1.18 -1.71
CA SER A 56 22.10 0.73 -2.75
C SER A 56 22.30 1.80 -3.84
N PHE A 57 21.19 2.38 -4.32
CA PHE A 57 21.24 3.42 -5.33
C PHE A 57 21.87 4.72 -4.81
N PHE A 58 21.50 5.14 -3.60
CA PHE A 58 22.07 6.31 -2.92
C PHE A 58 23.59 6.19 -2.77
N ASN A 59 24.09 5.05 -2.30
CA ASN A 59 25.52 4.81 -2.14
C ASN A 59 26.24 4.82 -3.50
N HIS A 60 25.63 4.24 -4.53
CA HIS A 60 26.17 4.25 -5.89
C HIS A 60 26.36 5.68 -6.41
N VAL A 61 25.32 6.51 -6.33
CA VAL A 61 25.36 7.92 -6.77
C VAL A 61 26.32 8.74 -5.90
N SER A 62 26.29 8.55 -4.58
CA SER A 62 27.11 9.33 -3.63
C SER A 62 28.60 9.07 -3.77
N SER A 63 28.99 7.85 -4.15
CA SER A 63 30.38 7.49 -4.43
C SER A 63 30.92 8.04 -5.75
N ALA A 64 30.04 8.53 -6.65
CA ALA A 64 30.43 9.04 -7.94
C ALA A 64 30.95 10.49 -7.87
N PRO A 65 31.87 10.90 -8.78
CA PRO A 65 32.27 12.29 -8.93
C PRO A 65 31.05 13.20 -9.18
N GLU A 66 31.04 14.40 -8.59
CA GLU A 66 29.89 15.33 -8.64
C GLU A 66 29.31 15.52 -10.05
N ARG A 67 30.18 15.78 -11.04
CA ARG A 67 29.83 15.94 -12.46
C ARG A 67 29.12 14.73 -13.10
N LYS A 68 29.16 13.55 -12.48
CA LYS A 68 28.57 12.30 -12.97
C LYS A 68 27.28 11.91 -12.26
N LYS A 69 26.95 12.50 -11.11
CA LYS A 69 25.77 12.13 -10.32
C LYS A 69 24.48 12.28 -11.11
N THR A 70 24.23 13.46 -11.69
CA THR A 70 23.02 13.71 -12.49
C THR A 70 22.90 12.80 -13.71
N PRO A 71 23.96 12.60 -14.53
CA PRO A 71 23.93 11.60 -15.60
C PRO A 71 23.61 10.17 -15.14
N ILE A 72 24.15 9.73 -14.00
CA ILE A 72 23.87 8.39 -13.43
C ILE A 72 22.38 8.29 -13.09
N ILE A 73 21.82 9.31 -12.42
CA ILE A 73 20.41 9.33 -12.04
C ILE A 73 19.50 9.27 -13.28
N ILE A 74 19.75 10.14 -14.26
CA ILE A 74 18.94 10.18 -15.50
C ILE A 74 19.02 8.83 -16.21
N ASN A 75 20.21 8.27 -16.38
CA ASN A 75 20.36 6.97 -17.04
C ASN A 75 19.63 5.86 -16.28
N ALA A 76 19.74 5.81 -14.94
CA ALA A 76 19.08 4.78 -14.15
C ALA A 76 17.54 4.85 -14.25
N LEU A 77 16.98 6.05 -14.37
CA LEU A 77 15.54 6.29 -14.48
C LEU A 77 14.98 6.17 -15.91
N THR A 78 15.84 6.18 -16.93
CA THR A 78 15.42 6.22 -18.35
C THR A 78 15.89 5.03 -19.18
N VAL A 79 17.00 4.40 -18.81
CA VAL A 79 17.54 3.23 -19.51
C VAL A 79 16.91 1.97 -18.95
N ALA A 80 16.17 1.29 -19.82
CA ALA A 80 15.57 0.02 -19.48
C ALA A 80 16.63 -1.08 -19.33
N GLN A 81 16.60 -1.84 -18.23
CA GLN A 81 17.46 -3.01 -18.03
C GLN A 81 16.62 -4.19 -17.49
N GLY A 82 16.10 -5.03 -18.38
CA GLY A 82 15.35 -6.23 -17.98
C GLY A 82 14.35 -6.73 -19.01
N GLN A 83 13.66 -7.83 -18.67
CA GLN A 83 12.44 -8.25 -19.36
C GLN A 83 11.35 -7.23 -19.03
N GLU A 84 10.62 -6.74 -20.04
CA GLU A 84 9.55 -5.71 -19.96
C GLU A 84 9.95 -4.24 -20.08
N GLY A 85 11.23 -3.91 -20.30
CA GLY A 85 11.59 -2.53 -20.65
C GLY A 85 11.48 -1.52 -19.50
N GLU A 86 11.43 -2.00 -18.24
CA GLU A 86 11.44 -1.13 -17.07
C GLU A 86 12.81 -0.49 -16.82
N PRO A 87 12.86 0.73 -16.24
CA PRO A 87 14.11 1.39 -15.86
C PRO A 87 14.99 0.52 -14.95
N ALA A 88 16.31 0.69 -15.07
CA ALA A 88 17.27 0.00 -14.19
C ALA A 88 17.06 0.30 -12.70
N PHE A 89 16.52 1.48 -12.37
CA PHE A 89 16.05 1.82 -11.04
C PHE A 89 14.67 2.49 -11.12
N ASN A 90 13.71 1.97 -10.37
CA ASN A 90 12.36 2.52 -10.29
C ASN A 90 12.04 2.91 -8.84
N PRO A 91 11.95 4.22 -8.51
CA PRO A 91 11.59 4.67 -7.18
C PRO A 91 10.09 4.50 -6.88
N ILE A 92 9.29 4.04 -7.85
CA ILE A 92 7.86 3.81 -7.71
C ILE A 92 7.60 2.30 -7.67
N LYS A 93 6.99 1.82 -6.58
CA LYS A 93 6.50 0.45 -6.48
C LYS A 93 4.98 0.44 -6.53
N LYS A 94 4.45 -0.46 -7.36
CA LYS A 94 3.01 -0.69 -7.52
C LYS A 94 2.69 -2.08 -6.97
N LEU A 95 1.81 -2.15 -5.97
CA LEU A 95 1.44 -3.37 -5.27
C LEU A 95 -0.05 -3.62 -5.47
N GLN A 96 -0.39 -4.71 -6.16
CA GLN A 96 -1.78 -5.14 -6.27
C GLN A 96 -2.22 -5.69 -4.91
N LEU A 97 -3.33 -5.17 -4.38
CA LEU A 97 -3.87 -5.68 -3.14
C LEU A 97 -4.66 -6.97 -3.42
N PRO A 98 -4.52 -8.03 -2.60
CA PRO A 98 -5.23 -9.29 -2.78
C PRO A 98 -6.69 -9.19 -2.29
N VAL A 99 -7.42 -8.16 -2.72
CA VAL A 99 -8.78 -7.85 -2.30
C VAL A 99 -9.68 -7.78 -3.53
N SER A 100 -10.82 -8.47 -3.48
CA SER A 100 -11.86 -8.37 -4.52
C SER A 100 -12.88 -7.31 -4.15
N THR A 101 -12.96 -6.25 -4.95
CA THR A 101 -13.96 -5.17 -4.76
C THR A 101 -15.36 -5.58 -5.19
N SER A 102 -15.52 -6.70 -5.89
CA SER A 102 -16.82 -7.18 -6.38
C SER A 102 -17.78 -7.62 -5.26
N PHE A 103 -17.25 -7.91 -4.06
CA PHE A 103 -18.02 -8.45 -2.93
C PHE A 103 -17.89 -7.63 -1.65
N THR A 104 -17.17 -6.50 -1.71
CA THR A 104 -16.91 -5.62 -0.58
C THR A 104 -17.32 -4.19 -0.92
N SER A 105 -18.20 -3.60 -0.13
CA SER A 105 -18.53 -2.18 -0.22
C SER A 105 -17.70 -1.41 0.83
N PHE A 106 -16.66 -0.71 0.39
CA PHE A 106 -15.90 0.21 1.25
C PHE A 106 -16.19 1.65 0.86
N SER A 107 -16.42 2.50 1.86
CA SER A 107 -16.29 3.95 1.72
C SER A 107 -14.85 4.39 1.96
N ALA A 108 -14.50 5.60 1.52
CA ALA A 108 -13.20 6.19 1.85
C ALA A 108 -13.02 6.37 3.36
N GLU A 109 -14.11 6.63 4.09
CA GLU A 109 -14.11 6.78 5.55
C GLU A 109 -13.80 5.46 6.26
N ASP A 110 -14.40 4.35 5.80
CA ASP A 110 -14.13 3.02 6.36
C ASP A 110 -12.64 2.66 6.29
N ILE A 111 -11.96 3.07 5.21
CA ILE A 111 -10.52 2.82 4.99
C ILE A 111 -9.66 3.77 5.82
N ARG A 112 -10.02 5.05 5.85
CA ARG A 112 -9.26 6.12 6.52
C ARG A 112 -8.97 5.79 7.98
N ASP A 113 -9.94 5.20 8.66
CA ASP A 113 -9.88 4.96 10.09
C ASP A 113 -9.39 3.53 10.43
N MET A 114 -8.96 2.74 9.43
CA MET A 114 -8.42 1.39 9.66
C MET A 114 -7.04 1.45 10.33
N PRO A 115 -6.80 0.69 11.42
CA PRO A 115 -5.50 0.66 12.09
C PRO A 115 -4.33 0.31 11.17
N GLY A 116 -4.51 -0.66 10.27
CA GLY A 116 -3.46 -1.03 9.32
C GLY A 116 -3.14 0.05 8.29
N TRP A 117 -4.16 0.81 7.85
CA TRP A 117 -3.98 1.93 6.93
C TRP A 117 -3.23 3.08 7.60
N ILE A 118 -3.60 3.41 8.84
CA ILE A 118 -2.89 4.40 9.67
C ILE A 118 -1.42 4.01 9.84
N LYS A 119 -1.16 2.75 10.24
CA LYS A 119 0.21 2.23 10.39
C LYS A 119 1.02 2.35 9.11
N LEU A 120 0.41 2.05 7.96
CA LEU A 120 1.07 2.19 6.66
C LEU A 120 1.45 3.64 6.36
N HIS A 121 0.54 4.59 6.65
CA HIS A 121 0.83 6.02 6.55
C HIS A 121 1.96 6.48 7.47
N GLU A 122 2.01 5.99 8.72
CA GLU A 122 3.10 6.29 9.66
C GLU A 122 4.46 5.84 9.10
N VAL A 123 4.54 4.61 8.61
CA VAL A 123 5.78 4.06 8.03
C VAL A 123 6.20 4.85 6.79
N CYS A 124 5.27 5.14 5.86
CA CYS A 124 5.58 5.95 4.68
C CYS A 124 6.04 7.37 5.05
N ARG A 125 5.43 7.96 6.08
CA ARG A 125 5.82 9.27 6.62
C ARG A 125 7.20 9.25 7.27
N ASP A 126 7.58 8.16 7.92
CA ASP A 126 8.91 8.00 8.54
C ASP A 126 10.01 7.80 7.50
N MET A 127 9.69 7.11 6.41
CA MET A 127 10.59 6.92 5.27
C MET A 127 10.60 8.11 4.28
N ASP A 128 9.74 9.09 4.49
CA ASP A 128 9.50 10.24 3.61
C ASP A 128 9.19 9.86 2.15
N ILE A 129 8.33 8.85 1.98
CA ILE A 129 7.85 8.41 0.67
C ILE A 129 6.36 8.68 0.52
N SER A 130 5.94 8.99 -0.69
CA SER A 130 4.53 9.16 -1.01
C SER A 130 3.78 7.84 -1.09
N ILE A 131 2.49 7.86 -0.72
CA ILE A 131 1.57 6.73 -0.79
C ILE A 131 0.27 7.15 -1.49
N LYS A 132 -0.24 6.27 -2.36
CA LYS A 132 -1.52 6.44 -3.04
C LYS A 132 -2.23 5.11 -3.19
N LEU A 133 -3.52 5.09 -2.88
CA LEU A 133 -4.40 3.95 -3.11
C LEU A 133 -5.33 4.26 -4.29
N MET A 134 -5.58 3.29 -5.16
CA MET A 134 -6.46 3.46 -6.32
C MET A 134 -7.44 2.30 -6.42
N SER A 135 -8.67 2.61 -6.86
CA SER A 135 -9.69 1.60 -7.18
C SER A 135 -10.06 0.71 -5.99
N MET A 136 -9.94 1.23 -4.77
CA MET A 136 -10.26 0.48 -3.55
C MET A 136 -11.73 0.61 -3.17
N THR A 137 -12.31 1.79 -3.39
CA THR A 137 -13.73 2.04 -3.10
C THR A 137 -14.61 1.59 -4.28
N THR A 138 -15.87 1.27 -3.98
CA THR A 138 -16.82 0.85 -5.02
C THR A 138 -17.04 1.96 -6.05
N GLU A 139 -16.99 3.23 -5.64
CA GLU A 139 -17.10 4.38 -6.56
C GLU A 139 -15.92 4.46 -7.52
N GLU A 140 -14.69 4.29 -7.05
CA GLU A 140 -13.51 4.25 -7.94
C GLU A 140 -13.51 3.02 -8.86
N SER A 141 -14.06 1.89 -8.42
CA SER A 141 -14.14 0.67 -9.24
C SER A 141 -15.18 0.74 -10.35
N LYS A 142 -16.22 1.61 -10.23
CA LYS A 142 -17.31 1.70 -11.22
C LYS A 142 -16.87 2.18 -12.61
N GLY A 143 -15.63 2.65 -12.76
CA GLY A 143 -15.01 2.98 -14.04
C GLY A 143 -13.67 2.29 -14.30
N SER A 144 -13.20 1.42 -13.40
CA SER A 144 -11.86 0.84 -13.45
C SER A 144 -11.93 -0.68 -13.55
N LEU A 145 -11.34 -1.25 -14.61
CA LEU A 145 -11.10 -2.69 -14.74
C LEU A 145 -9.86 -3.15 -13.97
N MET A 146 -9.14 -2.23 -13.33
CA MET A 146 -7.91 -2.55 -12.62
C MET A 146 -8.22 -3.03 -11.20
N PRO A 147 -7.54 -4.09 -10.73
CA PRO A 147 -7.62 -4.48 -9.32
C PRO A 147 -7.12 -3.33 -8.44
N PRO A 148 -7.53 -3.28 -7.16
CA PRO A 148 -7.05 -2.26 -6.24
C PRO A 148 -5.52 -2.21 -6.21
N LEU A 149 -4.99 -1.00 -6.30
CA LEU A 149 -3.56 -0.77 -6.45
C LEU A 149 -3.04 0.19 -5.40
N LEU A 150 -2.03 -0.25 -4.66
CA LEU A 150 -1.24 0.60 -3.78
C LEU A 150 0.02 1.05 -4.51
N ILE A 151 0.25 2.36 -4.56
CA ILE A 151 1.40 2.99 -5.19
C ILE A 151 2.22 3.65 -4.09
N LEU A 152 3.49 3.28 -4.02
CA LEU A 152 4.49 3.88 -3.14
C LEU A 152 5.53 4.58 -4.01
N ASP A 153 5.80 5.85 -3.77
CA ASP A 153 6.62 6.70 -4.62
C ASP A 153 7.71 7.40 -3.80
N ALA A 154 8.95 6.94 -3.93
CA ALA A 154 10.12 7.52 -3.26
C ALA A 154 10.73 8.71 -4.04
N SER A 155 10.18 9.09 -5.19
CA SER A 155 10.61 10.29 -5.93
C SER A 155 10.00 11.58 -5.38
N LYS A 156 9.03 11.46 -4.48
CA LYS A 156 8.33 12.57 -3.82
C LYS A 156 8.34 12.35 -2.31
N SER A 157 8.45 13.45 -1.57
CA SER A 157 8.26 13.41 -0.12
C SER A 157 6.84 12.94 0.21
N TYR A 158 6.64 12.48 1.44
CA TYR A 158 5.32 12.08 1.91
C TYR A 158 4.32 13.26 1.78
N ASN A 159 4.78 14.48 2.05
CA ASN A 159 3.95 15.69 2.02
C ASN A 159 3.70 16.22 0.60
N ASP A 160 4.63 16.03 -0.33
CA ASP A 160 4.52 16.54 -1.71
C ASP A 160 3.80 15.56 -2.64
N GLY A 161 3.91 14.26 -2.36
CA GLY A 161 3.49 13.21 -3.28
C GLY A 161 2.21 12.47 -2.89
N ALA A 162 1.74 12.59 -1.64
CA ALA A 162 0.37 12.20 -1.31
C ALA A 162 -0.57 13.12 -2.11
N ILE A 163 -0.89 12.76 -3.36
CA ILE A 163 -1.78 13.54 -4.25
C ILE A 163 -3.21 13.35 -3.74
N GLU A 164 -3.47 13.91 -2.56
CA GLU A 164 -4.70 14.35 -1.90
C GLU A 164 -4.26 15.14 -0.67
N ASN A 165 -3.58 16.26 -0.86
CA ASN A 165 -3.27 17.15 0.26
C ASN A 165 -4.60 17.80 0.71
N ALA A 166 -4.89 17.80 2.00
CA ALA A 166 -5.83 18.79 2.54
C ALA A 166 -5.36 19.27 3.90
N GLN A 167 -5.20 18.33 4.80
CA GLN A 167 -4.81 18.39 6.21
C GLN A 167 -4.53 16.91 6.46
N LEU A 168 -3.29 16.45 6.26
CA LEU A 168 -2.93 15.03 6.28
C LEU A 168 -3.48 14.36 7.55
N TYR A 169 -4.32 13.34 7.36
CA TYR A 169 -4.95 12.48 8.36
C TYR A 169 -4.83 13.03 9.79
N PRO A 170 -5.80 13.84 10.27
CA PRO A 170 -5.69 14.51 11.58
C PRO A 170 -5.55 13.54 12.77
N GLN A 171 -5.71 12.23 12.51
CA GLN A 171 -5.58 11.14 13.47
C GLN A 171 -4.19 10.51 13.51
N LEU A 172 -3.29 10.87 12.58
CA LEU A 172 -1.88 10.46 12.66
C LEU A 172 -1.27 11.16 13.87
N ALA A 173 -0.68 10.38 14.77
CA ALA A 173 0.06 10.95 15.89
C ALA A 173 1.13 11.93 15.37
N ASP A 174 1.27 13.07 16.04
CA ASP A 174 2.37 13.99 15.78
C ASP A 174 3.68 13.22 15.77
N LYS A 175 4.58 13.54 14.84
CA LYS A 175 5.91 12.92 14.85
C LYS A 175 6.52 13.20 16.24
N PRO A 176 6.97 12.18 16.98
CA PRO A 176 7.82 12.43 18.11
C PRO A 176 9.01 13.22 17.59
N LYS A 177 9.16 14.46 18.07
CA LYS A 177 10.34 15.25 17.72
C LYS A 177 11.55 14.41 18.08
N PRO A 178 12.54 14.29 17.18
CA PRO A 178 13.73 13.54 17.50
C PRO A 178 14.29 14.12 18.80
N PHE A 179 14.50 13.24 19.77
CA PHE A 179 14.95 13.57 21.12
C PHE A 179 16.35 13.03 21.27
N ASP A 180 17.32 13.92 21.45
CA ASP A 180 18.67 13.48 21.77
C ASP A 180 18.70 12.99 23.22
N LYS A 181 18.71 11.67 23.41
CA LYS A 181 18.82 11.04 24.73
C LYS A 181 20.10 11.42 25.48
N LYS A 182 21.14 11.94 24.81
CA LYS A 182 22.38 12.38 25.46
C LYS A 182 22.33 13.82 25.95
N THR A 183 21.64 14.72 25.25
CA THR A 183 21.59 16.15 25.59
C THR A 183 20.26 16.58 26.20
N GLY A 184 19.22 15.74 26.12
CA GLY A 184 17.90 16.02 26.67
C GLY A 184 17.13 17.11 25.90
N GLN A 185 17.60 17.49 24.70
CA GLN A 185 17.00 18.54 23.89
C GLN A 185 16.22 17.93 22.72
N GLU A 186 15.08 18.56 22.41
CA GLU A 186 14.36 18.33 21.16
C GLU A 186 15.18 18.92 20.01
N PHE A 187 15.38 18.15 18.93
CA PHE A 187 15.99 18.70 17.72
C PHE A 187 15.02 19.72 17.09
N HIS A 188 15.48 20.96 16.97
CA HIS A 188 14.86 21.96 16.12
C HIS A 188 15.51 21.87 14.73
N PHE A 189 14.72 21.51 13.72
CA PHE A 189 15.08 21.67 12.30
C PHE A 189 14.51 22.98 11.77
#